data_AF-A0A942QFQ1-F1
#
_entry.id   AF-A0A942QFQ1-F1
#
_cell.length_a   1.000
_cell.length_b   1.000
_cell.length_c   1.000
_cell.angle_alpha   90.00
_cell.angle_beta   90.00
_cell.angle_gamma   90.00
#
_symmetry.space_group_name_H-M   'P 1'
#
loop_
_entity.id
_entity.type
_entity.pdbx_description
1 polymer ?
#
loop_
_entity_poly.entity_id
_entity_poly.type
_entity_poly.pdbx_seq_one_letter_code
_entity_poly.pdbx_strand_id
1 'polypeptide(L)'
;MVDKGNPRCAEAVASVYELMSDHVLPHLPPLTDDRVARITSFPGVTIAQAIYLIDLLRETSNLKGAVLEMGVAQGFTSQLIAVEILEQTRDMWLFDSFKGLPAPTAEDELIDDIFSLGDIGK
;
A
#
# COMPACT_ATOMS: atom_id res chain seq x y z
N MET A 1 -11.91 0.84 -12.48
CA MET A 1 -10.60 1.00 -13.15
C MET A 1 -10.22 2.47 -13.10
N VAL A 2 -9.26 2.84 -12.26
CA VAL A 2 -8.70 4.21 -12.28
C VAL A 2 -7.82 4.32 -13.51
N ASP A 3 -8.08 5.34 -14.33
CA ASP A 3 -7.28 5.63 -15.52
C ASP A 3 -5.86 6.01 -15.10
N LYS A 4 -4.89 5.14 -15.40
CA LYS A 4 -3.48 5.27 -15.02
C LYS A 4 -2.76 6.44 -15.72
N GLY A 5 -3.46 7.21 -16.56
CA GLY A 5 -2.96 8.43 -17.21
C GLY A 5 -3.73 9.71 -16.85
N ASN A 6 -4.62 9.71 -15.85
CA ASN A 6 -5.41 10.90 -15.51
C ASN A 6 -4.53 11.96 -14.80
N PRO A 7 -4.27 13.14 -15.40
CA PRO A 7 -3.46 14.19 -14.79
C PRO A 7 -4.02 14.68 -13.45
N ARG A 8 -5.34 14.57 -13.24
CA ARG A 8 -5.98 14.92 -11.95
C ARG A 8 -5.57 13.99 -10.80
N CYS A 9 -5.17 12.74 -11.09
CA CYS A 9 -4.67 11.83 -10.06
C CYS A 9 -3.28 12.27 -9.57
N ALA A 10 -2.41 12.73 -10.47
CA ALA A 10 -1.09 13.23 -10.09
C ALA A 10 -1.18 14.52 -9.26
N GLU A 11 -2.04 15.46 -9.67
CA GLU A 11 -2.32 16.68 -8.91
C GLU A 11 -2.86 16.36 -7.50
N ALA A 12 -3.80 15.41 -7.40
CA ALA A 12 -4.32 14.98 -6.10
C ALA A 12 -3.24 14.37 -5.21
N VAL A 13 -2.33 13.55 -5.77
CA VAL A 13 -1.19 13.03 -5.00
C VAL A 13 -0.34 14.17 -4.49
N ALA A 14 0.04 15.12 -5.34
CA ALA A 14 0.89 16.25 -4.94
C ALA A 14 0.26 17.06 -3.81
N SER A 15 -1.01 17.45 -3.94
CA SER A 15 -1.71 18.23 -2.91
C SER A 15 -1.86 17.48 -1.59
N VAL A 16 -2.18 16.18 -1.63
CA VAL A 16 -2.28 15.37 -0.40
C VAL A 16 -0.92 15.19 0.24
N TYR A 17 0.12 14.95 -0.57
CA TYR A 17 1.49 14.76 -0.08
C TYR A 17 2.03 16.02 0.61
N GLU A 18 1.83 17.19 0.00
CA GLU A 18 2.20 18.49 0.58
C GLU A 18 1.50 18.71 1.92
N LEU A 19 0.17 18.57 1.94
CA LEU A 19 -0.62 18.73 3.17
C LEU A 19 -0.17 17.76 4.28
N MET A 20 0.10 16.50 3.93
CA MET A 20 0.51 15.48 4.89
C MET A 20 1.93 15.73 5.40
N SER A 21 2.87 16.06 4.52
CA SER A 21 4.27 16.31 4.88
C SER A 21 4.41 17.48 5.85
N ASP A 22 3.63 18.54 5.66
CA ASP A 22 3.75 19.75 6.48
C ASP A 22 3.11 19.65 7.87
N HIS A 23 2.19 18.69 8.06
CA HIS A 23 1.31 18.70 9.24
C HIS A 23 1.10 17.36 9.94
N VAL A 24 1.32 16.22 9.27
CA VAL A 24 0.86 14.91 9.77
C VAL A 24 1.93 13.84 9.72
N LEU A 25 2.74 13.80 8.65
CA LEU A 25 3.65 12.72 8.30
C LEU A 25 5.08 13.27 8.12
N PRO A 26 5.82 13.47 9.22
CA PRO A 26 7.07 14.24 9.22
C PRO A 26 8.27 13.49 8.63
N HIS A 27 8.14 12.20 8.32
CA HIS A 27 9.22 11.37 7.78
C HIS A 27 9.09 11.16 6.27
N LEU A 28 8.09 11.77 5.64
CA LEU A 28 7.89 11.67 4.20
C LEU A 28 9.15 12.13 3.45
N PRO A 29 9.65 11.32 2.50
CA PRO A 29 10.75 11.71 1.64
C PRO A 29 10.27 12.79 0.65
N PRO A 30 11.18 13.46 -0.08
CA PRO A 30 10.76 14.34 -1.17
C PRO A 30 9.86 13.60 -2.18
N LEU A 31 8.82 14.29 -2.64
CA LEU A 31 7.97 13.79 -3.71
C LEU A 31 8.71 13.87 -5.05
N THR A 32 8.72 12.78 -5.80
CA THR A 32 9.31 12.69 -7.14
C THR A 32 8.28 12.17 -8.14
N ASP A 33 8.50 12.42 -9.44
CA ASP A 33 7.61 11.94 -10.50
C ASP A 33 7.45 10.41 -10.47
N ASP A 34 8.53 9.68 -10.23
CA ASP A 34 8.50 8.22 -10.09
C ASP A 34 7.66 7.76 -8.88
N ARG A 35 7.71 8.52 -7.78
CA ARG A 35 6.90 8.24 -6.57
C ARG A 35 5.43 8.51 -6.84
N VAL A 36 5.11 9.62 -7.52
CA VAL A 36 3.73 9.92 -7.97
C VAL A 36 3.22 8.77 -8.84
N ALA A 37 3.99 8.39 -9.86
CA ALA A 37 3.61 7.32 -10.79
C ALA A 37 3.35 5.98 -10.07
N ARG A 38 4.17 5.63 -9.07
CA ARG A 38 3.93 4.44 -8.24
C ARG A 38 2.64 4.57 -7.44
N ILE A 39 2.47 5.65 -6.67
CA ILE A 39 1.29 5.88 -5.83
C ILE A 39 -0.02 5.80 -6.65
N THR A 40 -0.02 6.31 -7.88
CA THR A 40 -1.23 6.29 -8.74
C THR A 40 -1.46 4.95 -9.45
N SER A 41 -0.49 4.03 -9.44
CA SER A 41 -0.53 2.82 -10.28
C SER A 41 -1.18 1.59 -9.63
N PHE A 42 -1.50 1.63 -8.33
CA PHE A 42 -1.88 0.47 -7.55
C PHE A 42 -3.41 0.33 -7.33
N PRO A 43 -4.06 -0.71 -7.88
CA PRO A 43 -5.41 -1.07 -7.44
C PRO A 43 -5.36 -1.67 -6.03
N GLY A 44 -6.24 -1.20 -5.13
CA GLY A 44 -6.41 -1.78 -3.79
C GLY A 44 -5.78 -0.98 -2.63
N VAL A 45 -4.97 0.04 -2.92
CA VAL A 45 -4.44 0.98 -1.90
C VAL A 45 -4.83 2.39 -2.31
N THR A 46 -5.40 3.15 -1.37
CA THR A 46 -5.72 4.57 -1.61
C THR A 46 -4.45 5.42 -1.60
N ILE A 47 -4.50 6.61 -2.22
CA ILE A 47 -3.38 7.58 -2.19
C ILE A 47 -2.91 7.83 -0.75
N ALA A 48 -3.85 8.08 0.17
CA ALA A 48 -3.55 8.36 1.56
C ALA A 48 -2.85 7.17 2.26
N GLN A 49 -3.32 5.93 2.04
CA GLN A 49 -2.70 4.74 2.61
C GLN A 49 -1.28 4.51 2.05
N ALA A 50 -1.06 4.75 0.76
CA ALA A 50 0.27 4.63 0.16
C ALA A 50 1.25 5.65 0.75
N ILE A 51 0.83 6.92 0.90
CA ILE A 51 1.63 7.98 1.51
C ILE A 51 1.93 7.64 2.98
N TYR A 52 0.93 7.19 3.73
CA TYR A 52 1.10 6.77 5.11
C TYR A 52 2.10 5.62 5.26
N LEU A 53 2.03 4.62 4.37
CA LEU A 53 2.98 3.51 4.37
C LEU A 53 4.42 3.96 4.10
N ILE A 54 4.61 4.90 3.16
CA ILE A 54 5.93 5.48 2.88
C ILE A 54 6.50 6.16 4.13
N ASP A 55 5.70 6.97 4.84
CA ASP A 55 6.14 7.64 6.06
C ASP A 55 6.61 6.64 7.13
N LEU A 56 5.81 5.61 7.41
CA LEU A 56 6.16 4.58 8.39
C LEU A 56 7.43 3.80 8.01
N LEU A 57 7.63 3.50 6.72
CA LEU A 57 8.85 2.83 6.26
C LEU A 57 10.10 3.70 6.42
N ARG A 58 9.95 5.03 6.38
CA ARG A 58 11.04 5.99 6.66
C ARG A 58 11.24 6.20 8.15
N GLU A 59 10.18 6.33 8.94
CA GLU A 59 10.26 6.41 10.40
C GLU A 59 11.05 5.22 10.97
N THR A 60 10.79 4.03 10.43
CA THR A 60 11.41 2.78 10.91
C THR A 60 12.75 2.47 10.24
N SER A 61 13.33 3.36 9.44
CA SER A 61 14.52 3.05 8.63
C SER A 61 15.77 2.72 9.44
N ASN A 62 15.84 3.22 10.68
CA ASN A 62 16.97 2.97 11.59
C ASN A 62 16.77 1.72 12.47
N LEU A 63 15.60 1.08 12.38
CA LEU A 63 15.31 -0.14 13.14
C LEU A 63 15.87 -1.35 12.38
N LYS A 64 16.59 -2.20 13.10
CA LYS A 64 17.05 -3.49 12.56
C LYS A 64 15.85 -4.43 12.43
N GLY A 65 15.75 -5.11 11.30
CA GLY A 65 14.74 -6.13 11.07
C GLY A 65 14.23 -6.13 9.63
N ALA A 66 13.37 -7.11 9.36
CA ALA A 66 12.75 -7.28 8.06
C ALA A 66 11.42 -6.52 7.96
N VAL A 67 10.89 -6.38 6.75
CA VAL A 67 9.48 -6.03 6.50
C VAL A 67 8.73 -7.30 6.15
N LEU A 68 7.56 -7.49 6.75
CA LEU A 68 6.66 -8.62 6.49
C LEU A 68 5.34 -8.09 5.93
N GLU A 69 4.92 -8.57 4.78
CA GLU A 69 3.58 -8.37 4.24
C GLU A 69 2.78 -9.69 4.33
N MET A 70 1.59 -9.62 4.91
CA MET A 70 0.65 -10.74 5.03
C MET A 70 -0.56 -10.48 4.14
N GLY A 71 -0.72 -11.29 3.09
CA GLY A 71 -1.66 -11.02 2.01
C GLY A 71 -1.06 -10.07 0.98
N VAL A 72 -0.50 -10.64 -0.07
CA VAL A 72 0.24 -9.98 -1.14
C VAL A 72 -0.66 -9.69 -2.34
N ALA A 73 -1.65 -10.55 -2.58
CA ALA A 73 -2.51 -10.50 -3.77
C ALA A 73 -1.69 -10.40 -5.06
N GLN A 74 -1.79 -9.29 -5.81
CA GLN A 74 -1.03 -9.06 -7.05
C GLN A 74 0.32 -8.35 -6.83
N GLY A 75 0.72 -8.08 -5.58
CA GLY A 75 2.04 -7.55 -5.24
C GLY A 75 2.24 -6.05 -5.49
N PHE A 76 1.16 -5.28 -5.65
CA PHE A 76 1.24 -3.84 -5.88
C PHE A 76 1.80 -3.09 -4.66
N THR A 77 1.27 -3.37 -3.46
CA THR A 77 1.82 -2.84 -2.21
C THR A 77 3.24 -3.34 -1.96
N SER A 78 3.50 -4.62 -2.27
CA SER A 78 4.83 -5.21 -2.18
C SER A 78 5.86 -4.45 -3.00
N GLN A 79 5.51 -4.06 -4.23
CA GLN A 79 6.39 -3.26 -5.08
C GLN A 79 6.70 -1.89 -4.46
N LEU A 80 5.71 -1.22 -3.86
CA LEU A 80 5.93 0.04 -3.16
C LEU A 80 6.90 -0.13 -2.01
N ILE A 81 6.64 -1.09 -1.11
CA ILE A 81 7.49 -1.39 0.04
C ILE A 81 8.92 -1.67 -0.41
N ALA A 82 9.10 -2.55 -1.40
CA ALA A 82 10.42 -2.97 -1.90
C ALA A 82 11.27 -1.78 -2.37
N VAL A 83 10.66 -0.82 -3.05
CA VAL A 83 11.35 0.40 -3.51
C VAL A 83 11.77 1.28 -2.33
N GLU A 84 10.91 1.46 -1.32
CA GLU A 84 11.21 2.34 -0.18
C GLU A 84 12.28 1.78 0.76
N ILE A 85 12.44 0.46 0.82
CA ILE A 85 13.44 -0.20 1.67
C ILE A 85 14.69 -0.63 0.91
N LEU A 86 14.76 -0.39 -0.41
CA LEU A 86 15.87 -0.85 -1.26
C LEU A 86 17.23 -0.34 -0.76
N GLU A 87 17.28 0.92 -0.32
CA GLU A 87 18.49 1.54 0.23
C GLU A 87 18.80 1.09 1.68
N GLN A 88 17.83 0.49 2.38
CA GLN A 88 17.94 0.12 3.78
C GLN A 88 18.52 -1.29 3.97
N THR A 89 18.75 -2.05 2.90
CA THR A 89 19.25 -3.44 2.94
C THR A 89 18.44 -4.36 3.88
N ARG A 90 17.13 -4.08 4.02
CA ARG A 90 16.22 -4.88 4.84
C ARG A 90 15.67 -6.04 4.04
N ASP A 91 15.58 -7.20 4.68
CA ASP A 91 14.86 -8.33 4.10
C ASP A 91 13.37 -8.01 3.96
N MET A 92 12.75 -8.50 2.90
CA MET A 92 11.33 -8.40 2.67
C MET A 92 10.73 -9.79 2.56
N TRP A 93 9.78 -10.09 3.44
CA TRP A 93 9.07 -11.36 3.46
C TRP A 93 7.64 -11.17 2.98
N LEU A 94 7.28 -11.97 1.98
CA LEU A 94 5.98 -11.97 1.33
C LEU A 94 5.24 -13.26 1.70
N PHE A 95 4.24 -13.14 2.57
CA PHE A 95 3.44 -14.28 3.01
C PHE A 95 2.05 -14.21 2.38
N ASP A 96 1.79 -15.13 1.44
CA ASP A 96 0.49 -15.30 0.79
C ASP A 96 0.27 -16.78 0.49
N SER A 97 -0.99 -17.20 0.37
CA SER A 97 -1.34 -18.54 -0.10
C SER A 97 -1.00 -18.73 -1.59
N PHE A 98 -0.93 -17.62 -2.33
CA PHE A 98 -0.91 -17.51 -3.79
C PHE A 98 -2.08 -18.26 -4.46
N LYS A 99 -3.16 -18.47 -3.70
CA LYS A 99 -4.35 -19.22 -4.09
C LYS A 99 -5.65 -18.47 -3.77
N GLY A 100 -5.55 -17.22 -3.29
CA GLY A 100 -6.68 -16.46 -2.77
C GLY A 100 -7.05 -16.85 -1.34
N LEU A 101 -8.21 -16.37 -0.90
CA LEU A 101 -8.74 -16.67 0.43
C LEU A 101 -9.14 -18.15 0.51
N PRO A 102 -8.93 -18.82 1.65
CA PRO A 102 -9.50 -20.14 1.89
C PRO A 102 -11.03 -20.05 1.96
N ALA A 103 -11.70 -21.21 1.90
CA ALA A 103 -13.12 -21.26 2.25
C ALA A 103 -13.30 -20.78 3.70
N PRO A 104 -14.33 -19.97 3.99
CA PRO A 104 -14.57 -19.47 5.33
C PRO A 104 -14.96 -20.60 6.29
N THR A 105 -14.65 -20.37 7.55
CA THR A 105 -14.90 -21.25 8.70
C THR A 105 -16.11 -20.76 9.51
N ALA A 106 -16.52 -21.51 10.53
CA ALA A 106 -17.65 -21.13 11.38
C ALA A 106 -17.33 -19.88 12.23
N GLU A 107 -16.06 -19.56 12.37
CA GLU A 107 -15.50 -18.45 13.12
C GLU A 107 -15.37 -17.17 12.28
N ASP A 108 -15.54 -17.25 10.96
CA ASP A 108 -15.41 -16.10 10.06
C ASP A 108 -16.73 -15.32 9.93
N GLU A 109 -16.64 -13.99 9.99
CA GLU A 109 -17.77 -13.08 9.84
C GLU A 109 -17.58 -12.17 8.60
N LEU A 110 -18.62 -12.03 7.77
CA LEU A 110 -18.60 -11.08 6.65
C LEU A 110 -18.88 -9.68 7.17
N ILE A 111 -17.83 -8.86 7.23
CA ILE A 111 -17.91 -7.45 7.68
C ILE A 111 -18.21 -6.53 6.50
N ASP A 112 -17.40 -6.66 5.43
CA ASP A 112 -17.49 -5.82 4.24
C ASP A 112 -17.67 -6.68 2.98
N ASP A 113 -18.83 -6.55 2.33
CA ASP A 113 -19.14 -7.27 1.11
C ASP A 113 -18.61 -6.56 -0.15
N ILE A 114 -17.29 -6.35 -0.19
CA ILE A 114 -16.60 -5.61 -1.26
C ILE A 114 -16.73 -6.26 -2.65
N PHE A 115 -17.10 -7.54 -2.68
CA PHE A 115 -17.32 -8.31 -3.90
C PHE A 115 -18.81 -8.57 -4.18
N SER A 116 -19.72 -8.06 -3.34
CA SER A 116 -21.16 -8.24 -3.47
C SER A 116 -21.59 -9.73 -3.53
N LEU A 117 -20.94 -10.58 -2.73
CA LEU A 117 -21.20 -12.01 -2.58
C LEU A 117 -22.52 -12.27 -1.82
N GLY A 118 -22.91 -11.35 -0.93
CA GLY A 118 -24.11 -11.38 -0.10
C GLY A 118 -24.07 -12.38 1.06
N ASP A 119 -23.25 -13.42 0.99
CA ASP A 119 -23.03 -14.43 2.03
C ASP A 119 -21.57 -14.91 1.97
N ILE A 120 -20.97 -15.17 3.14
CA ILE A 120 -19.56 -15.55 3.22
C ILE A 120 -19.30 -16.97 2.66
N GLY A 121 -20.28 -17.87 2.73
CA GLY A 121 -20.17 -19.27 2.33
C GLY A 121 -20.51 -19.57 0.87
N LYS A 122 -20.77 -18.54 0.05
CA LYS A 122 -21.02 -18.65 -1.39
C LYS A 122 -19.78 -18.36 -2.22
#